data_AF-I5C9S7-F1
#
_entry.id   AF-I5C9S7-F1
#
_cell.length_a   1.000
_cell.length_b   1.000
_cell.length_c   1.000
_cell.angle_alpha   90.00
_cell.angle_beta   90.00
_cell.angle_gamma   90.00
#
_symmetry.space_group_name_H-M   'P 1'
#
loop_
_entity.id
_entity.type
_entity.pdbx_description
1 polymer ?
#
loop_
_entity_poly.entity_id
_entity_poly.type
_entity_poly.pdbx_seq_one_letter_code
_entity_poly.pdbx_strand_id
1 'polypeptide(L)'
;MKIFIHPARKEWGKLLARPVQKTKDIEKVVKPIFKKVKRQGDKALIKLALEYDHVAIEELLVRLRSSQRHRDRCRRRYRRRFAPQRPI
;
A
#
# COMPACT_ATOMS: atom_id res chain seq x y z
N MET A 1 25.88 -7.18 0.68
CA MET A 1 25.99 -6.78 2.10
C MET A 1 27.28 -5.98 2.26
N LYS A 2 27.25 -4.82 2.91
CA LYS A 2 28.46 -3.99 3.16
C LYS A 2 28.88 -4.16 4.62
N ILE A 3 30.15 -4.51 4.85
CA ILE A 3 30.72 -4.71 6.19
C ILE A 3 31.62 -3.50 6.49
N PHE A 4 31.43 -2.88 7.65
CA PHE A 4 32.24 -1.75 8.11
C PHE A 4 32.95 -2.16 9.41
N ILE A 5 34.28 -2.09 9.44
CA ILE A 5 35.09 -2.50 10.60
C ILE A 5 35.61 -1.23 11.28
N HIS A 6 35.25 -1.05 12.55
CA HIS A 6 35.63 0.11 13.39
C HIS A 6 35.44 1.50 12.75
N PRO A 7 34.25 1.85 12.21
CA PRO A 7 34.02 3.17 11.63
C PRO A 7 34.08 4.26 12.70
N ALA A 8 34.63 5.42 12.35
CA ALA A 8 34.72 6.54 13.28
C ALA A 8 33.31 7.03 13.67
N ARG A 9 33.12 7.52 14.91
CA ARG A 9 31.79 7.98 15.38
C ARG A 9 31.16 9.06 14.47
N LYS A 10 32.00 9.87 13.81
CA LYS A 10 31.58 10.89 12.84
C LYS A 10 30.87 10.29 11.62
N GLU A 11 31.13 9.03 11.27
CA GLU A 11 30.60 8.37 10.07
C GLU A 11 29.29 7.62 10.33
N TRP A 12 28.92 7.39 11.60
CA TRP A 12 27.74 6.59 11.99
C TRP A 12 26.44 7.15 11.42
N GLY A 13 26.28 8.47 11.42
CA GLY A 13 25.08 9.12 10.87
C GLY A 13 24.86 8.79 9.39
N LYS A 14 25.94 8.66 8.60
CA LYS A 14 25.86 8.32 7.18
C LYS A 14 25.62 6.81 6.97
N LEU A 15 26.18 5.96 7.81
CA LEU A 15 26.02 4.50 7.73
C LEU A 15 24.62 4.05 8.12
N LEU A 16 24.02 4.72 9.11
CA LEU A 16 22.66 4.47 9.58
C LEU A 16 21.59 5.18 8.74
N ALA A 17 22.00 6.04 7.81
CA ALA A 17 21.06 6.76 6.96
C ALA A 17 20.29 5.78 6.08
N ARG A 18 18.95 5.93 6.06
CA ARG A 18 18.10 5.18 5.14
C ARG A 18 18.42 5.62 3.69
N PRO A 19 18.55 4.69 2.74
CA PRO A 19 18.74 5.06 1.34
C PRO A 19 17.57 5.90 0.85
N VAL A 20 17.87 7.09 0.33
CA VAL A 20 16.87 7.99 -0.24
C VAL A 20 16.61 7.58 -1.68
N GLN A 21 15.34 7.36 -2.01
CA GLN A 21 14.91 7.07 -3.37
C GLN A 21 14.68 8.36 -4.15
N LYS A 22 15.06 8.40 -5.43
CA LYS A 22 14.83 9.55 -6.31
C LYS A 22 13.35 9.59 -6.70
N THR A 23 12.60 10.61 -6.27
CA THR A 23 11.15 10.74 -6.56
C THR A 23 10.83 11.44 -7.88
N LYS A 24 11.82 12.09 -8.50
CA LYS A 24 11.62 12.92 -9.71
C LYS A 24 10.97 12.18 -10.87
N ASP A 25 11.32 10.91 -11.08
CA ASP A 25 10.79 10.14 -12.20
C ASP A 25 9.35 9.67 -11.93
N ILE A 26 9.03 9.34 -10.67
CA ILE A 26 7.67 9.00 -10.23
C ILE A 26 6.74 10.21 -10.42
N GLU A 27 7.20 11.40 -10.05
CA GLU A 27 6.41 12.63 -10.19
C GLU A 27 6.02 12.94 -11.64
N LYS A 28 6.90 12.66 -12.61
CA LYS A 28 6.59 12.86 -14.03
C LYS A 28 5.44 11.95 -14.49
N VAL A 29 5.36 10.74 -13.95
CA VAL A 29 4.31 9.76 -14.27
C VAL A 29 3.01 10.10 -13.53
N VAL A 30 3.07 10.52 -12.27
CA VAL A 30 1.87 10.74 -11.45
C VAL A 30 1.16 12.06 -11.77
N LYS A 31 1.88 13.13 -12.15
CA LYS A 31 1.29 14.43 -12.52
C LYS A 31 0.19 14.34 -13.60
N PRO A 32 0.36 13.64 -14.73
CA PRO A 32 -0.71 13.50 -15.72
C PRO A 32 -1.91 12.70 -15.20
N ILE A 33 -1.69 11.71 -14.32
CA ILE A 33 -2.79 10.95 -13.69
C ILE A 33 -3.66 11.89 -12.85
N PHE A 34 -3.06 12.75 -12.02
CA PHE A 34 -3.82 13.75 -11.27
C PHE A 34 -4.58 14.72 -12.17
N LYS A 35 -3.99 15.16 -13.28
CA LYS A 35 -4.69 16.00 -14.27
C LYS A 35 -5.89 15.28 -14.90
N LYS A 36 -5.76 13.98 -15.22
CA LYS A 36 -6.86 13.16 -15.75
C LYS A 36 -7.99 13.02 -14.72
N VAL A 37 -7.67 12.68 -13.47
CA VAL A 37 -8.66 12.56 -12.39
C VAL A 37 -9.35 13.89 -12.11
N LYS A 38 -8.61 15.01 -12.05
CA LYS A 38 -9.21 16.34 -11.85
C LYS A 38 -10.19 16.73 -12.97
N ARG A 39 -9.95 16.31 -14.22
CA ARG A 39 -10.81 16.64 -15.36
C ARG A 39 -12.01 15.71 -15.53
N GLN A 40 -11.86 14.43 -15.19
CA GLN A 40 -12.84 13.39 -15.52
C GLN A 40 -13.50 12.74 -14.30
N GLY A 41 -13.04 13.07 -13.08
CA GLY A 41 -13.56 12.56 -11.82
C GLY A 41 -13.56 11.03 -11.77
N ASP A 42 -14.68 10.47 -11.32
CA ASP A 42 -14.88 9.03 -11.11
C ASP A 42 -14.69 8.19 -12.38
N LYS A 43 -14.98 8.75 -13.56
CA LYS A 43 -14.76 8.06 -14.83
C LYS A 43 -13.29 7.78 -15.09
N ALA A 44 -12.40 8.68 -14.65
CA ALA A 44 -10.96 8.42 -14.74
C ALA A 44 -10.53 7.32 -13.77
N LEU A 45 -11.09 7.27 -12.56
CA LEU A 45 -10.74 6.23 -11.58
C LEU A 45 -11.09 4.83 -12.08
N ILE A 46 -12.27 4.65 -12.68
CA ILE A 46 -12.68 3.36 -13.27
C ILE A 46 -11.73 2.94 -14.39
N LYS A 47 -11.35 3.87 -15.28
CA LYS A 47 -10.40 3.58 -16.36
C LYS A 47 -9.01 3.24 -15.84
N LEU A 48 -8.53 3.94 -14.81
CA LEU A 48 -7.24 3.68 -14.21
C LEU A 48 -7.22 2.32 -13.48
N ALA A 49 -8.30 1.95 -12.80
CA ALA A 49 -8.42 0.61 -12.18
C ALA A 49 -8.34 -0.51 -13.23
N LEU A 50 -8.93 -0.31 -14.41
CA LEU A 50 -8.80 -1.26 -15.51
C LEU A 50 -7.39 -1.28 -16.12
N GLU A 51 -6.75 -0.11 -16.25
CA GLU A 51 -5.41 0.03 -16.85
C GLU A 51 -4.30 -0.57 -15.98
N TYR A 52 -4.32 -0.30 -14.67
CA TYR A 52 -3.23 -0.67 -13.75
C TYR A 52 -3.53 -1.94 -12.94
N ASP A 53 -4.75 -2.11 -12.45
CA ASP A 53 -5.13 -3.27 -11.63
C ASP A 53 -5.80 -4.38 -12.46
N HIS A 54 -6.12 -4.09 -13.72
CA HIS A 54 -6.82 -5.01 -14.64
C HIS A 54 -8.18 -5.50 -14.11
N VAL A 55 -8.84 -4.68 -13.29
CA VAL A 55 -10.16 -4.98 -12.73
C VAL A 55 -11.20 -4.06 -13.37
N ALA A 56 -12.26 -4.66 -13.90
CA ALA A 56 -13.45 -3.93 -14.31
C ALA A 56 -14.33 -3.68 -13.07
N ILE A 57 -14.53 -2.41 -12.72
CA ILE A 57 -15.28 -2.00 -11.53
C ILE A 57 -16.51 -1.20 -11.99
N GLU A 58 -17.69 -1.61 -11.52
CA GLU A 58 -18.96 -0.91 -11.79
C GLU A 58 -19.30 0.12 -10.71
N GLU A 59 -18.92 -0.16 -9.45
CA GLU A 59 -19.20 0.67 -8.28
C GLU A 59 -17.89 0.97 -7.54
N LEU A 60 -17.55 2.26 -7.40
CA LEU A 60 -16.38 2.70 -6.63
C LEU A 60 -16.55 2.45 -5.12
N LEU A 61 -17.79 2.45 -4.64
CA LEU A 61 -18.12 2.34 -3.24
C LEU A 61 -18.30 0.87 -2.85
N VAL A 62 -17.56 0.44 -1.83
CA VAL A 62 -17.66 -0.94 -1.34
C VAL A 62 -18.93 -1.10 -0.51
N ARG A 63 -19.85 -1.97 -0.97
CA ARG A 63 -21.10 -2.25 -0.26
C ARG A 63 -20.86 -2.82 1.14
N LEU A 64 -21.54 -2.28 2.15
CA LEU A 64 -21.42 -2.65 3.57
C LEU A 64 -21.44 -4.17 3.84
N ARG A 65 -22.32 -4.91 3.14
CA ARG A 65 -22.44 -6.37 3.26
C ARG A 65 -21.14 -7.11 2.93
N SER A 66 -20.40 -6.66 1.92
CA SER A 66 -19.12 -7.28 1.52
C SER A 66 -18.05 -7.07 2.59
N SER A 67 -17.98 -5.86 3.16
CA SER A 67 -17.09 -5.50 4.26
C SER A 67 -17.38 -6.31 5.53
N GLN A 68 -18.66 -6.46 5.89
CA GLN A 68 -19.07 -7.26 7.04
C GLN A 68 -18.70 -8.74 6.87
N ARG A 69 -18.95 -9.30 5.68
CA ARG A 69 -18.58 -10.69 5.34
C ARG A 69 -17.07 -10.90 5.39
N HIS A 70 -16.29 -9.95 4.88
CA HIS A 70 -14.83 -10.02 4.94
C HIS A 70 -14.34 -9.98 6.40
N ARG A 71 -14.89 -9.08 7.22
CA ARG A 71 -14.61 -9.00 8.66
C ARG A 71 -14.88 -10.32 9.37
N ASP A 72 -16.04 -10.93 9.12
CA ASP A 72 -16.42 -12.21 9.73
C ASP A 72 -15.49 -13.35 9.29
N ARG A 73 -15.10 -13.37 8.02
CA ARG A 73 -14.16 -14.35 7.47
C ARG A 73 -12.78 -14.21 8.13
N CYS A 74 -12.25 -12.99 8.22
CA CYS A 74 -10.97 -12.72 8.87
C CYS A 74 -11.01 -13.05 10.36
N ARG A 75 -12.09 -12.69 11.07
CA ARG A 75 -12.28 -13.03 12.49
C ARG A 75 -12.29 -14.55 12.74
N ARG A 76 -12.99 -15.32 11.90
CA ARG A 76 -13.02 -16.79 11.98
C ARG A 76 -11.63 -17.38 11.73
N ARG A 77 -10.92 -16.88 10.72
CA ARG A 77 -9.58 -17.36 10.35
C ARG A 77 -8.53 -17.05 11.43
N TYR A 78 -8.58 -15.85 12.00
CA TYR A 78 -7.74 -15.44 13.12
C TYR A 78 -8.00 -16.30 14.35
N ARG A 79 -9.27 -16.45 14.77
CA ARG A 79 -9.62 -17.32 15.91
C ARG A 79 -9.14 -18.76 15.73
N ARG A 80 -9.24 -19.32 14.52
CA ARG A 80 -8.78 -20.70 14.25
C ARG A 80 -7.27 -20.86 14.37
N ARG A 81 -6.49 -19.83 14.03
CA ARG A 81 -5.01 -19.93 14.00
C ARG A 81 -4.32 -19.37 15.24
N PHE A 82 -4.94 -18.41 15.90
CA PHE A 82 -4.27 -17.56 16.89
C PHE A 82 -5.14 -17.24 18.10
N ALA A 83 -6.30 -17.90 18.29
CA ALA A 83 -7.03 -17.73 19.54
C ALA A 83 -6.19 -18.31 20.70
N PRO A 84 -5.96 -17.55 21.78
CA PRO A 84 -5.31 -18.11 22.96
C PRO A 84 -6.18 -19.27 23.48
N GLN A 85 -5.52 -20.37 23.85
CA GLN A 85 -6.16 -21.41 24.65
C GLN A 85 -6.72 -20.72 25.90
N ARG A 86 -8.00 -20.95 26.21
CA ARG A 86 -8.58 -20.38 27.44
C ARG A 86 -7.72 -20.84 28.62
N PRO A 87 -7.31 -19.93 29.52
CA PRO A 87 -6.69 -20.38 30.77
C PRO A 87 -7.69 -21.26 31.51
N ILE A 88 -7.16 -22.35 32.09
CA ILE A 88 -7.89 -23.34 32.90
C ILE A 88 -8.55 -22.63 34.09
#